data_AF-A0A809Q2T7-F1
#
_entry.id   AF-A0A809Q2T7-F1
#
_cell.length_a   1.000
_cell.length_b   1.000
_cell.length_c   1.000
_cell.angle_alpha   90.00
_cell.angle_beta   90.00
_cell.angle_gamma   90.00
#
_symmetry.space_group_name_H-M   'P 1'
#
loop_
_entity.id
_entity.type
_entity.pdbx_description
1 polymer ?
#
loop_
_entity_poly.entity_id
_entity_poly.type
_entity_poly.pdbx_seq_one_letter_code
_entity_poly.pdbx_strand_id
1 'polypeptide(L)'
;MRSIGEENIQADGASVPVTITAGFISLPFSGLPEAICNWEKALQIADMALYLGKVNGRNRAYGVNRLLIAYEEALPVLDHDLSAAIKAGMVELIEVHGPVKLPEGNLAAPTTVSDEELASAIK
;
A
#
# COMPACT_ATOMS: atom_id res chain seq x y z
N MET A 1 13.32 10.74 1.96
CA MET A 1 12.01 10.51 1.33
C MET A 1 11.05 10.15 2.46
N ARG A 2 9.93 10.87 2.63
CA ARG A 2 8.94 10.56 3.67
C ARG A 2 7.98 9.50 3.15
N SER A 3 7.58 8.53 3.98
CA SER A 3 6.61 7.50 3.58
C SER A 3 5.17 7.98 3.84
N ILE A 4 4.24 7.70 2.92
CA ILE A 4 2.84 8.09 3.09
C ILE A 4 2.18 7.12 4.08
N GLY A 5 1.52 7.69 5.09
CA GLY A 5 0.85 6.91 6.14
C GLY A 5 1.73 6.62 7.37
N GLU A 6 2.92 7.20 7.47
CA GLU A 6 3.79 7.07 8.66
C GLU A 6 3.23 7.82 9.87
N GLU A 7 2.84 9.07 9.65
CA GLU A 7 2.28 9.95 10.69
C GLU A 7 0.74 9.86 10.73
N ASN A 8 0.19 10.16 11.89
CA ASN A 8 -1.25 10.32 12.09
C ASN A 8 -1.69 11.74 11.72
N ILE A 9 -2.91 11.88 11.23
CA ILE A 9 -3.50 13.20 10.94
C ILE A 9 -4.24 13.66 12.19
N GLN A 10 -4.03 14.90 12.62
CA GLN A 10 -4.80 15.52 13.70
C GLN A 10 -6.12 16.08 13.14
N ALA A 11 -7.25 15.65 13.68
CA ALA A 11 -8.58 16.12 13.32
C ALA A 11 -9.44 16.25 14.59
N ASP A 12 -10.00 17.44 14.84
CA ASP A 12 -10.84 17.74 16.01
C ASP A 12 -10.24 17.30 17.36
N GLY A 13 -8.92 17.48 17.53
CA GLY A 13 -8.20 17.09 18.74
C GLY A 13 -7.94 15.59 18.88
N ALA A 14 -8.30 14.78 17.88
CA ALA A 14 -8.00 13.35 17.83
C ALA A 14 -6.87 13.02 16.84
N SER A 15 -6.01 12.09 17.23
CA SER A 15 -4.99 11.49 16.36
C SER A 15 -5.63 10.39 15.51
N VAL A 16 -5.71 10.59 14.20
CA VAL A 16 -6.37 9.67 13.26
C VAL A 16 -5.31 8.90 12.46
N PRO A 17 -5.22 7.57 12.62
CA PRO A 17 -4.28 6.77 11.84
C PRO A 17 -4.75 6.64 10.39
N VAL A 18 -3.94 7.15 9.47
CA VAL A 18 -4.15 6.98 8.02
C VAL A 18 -3.23 5.93 7.43
N THR A 19 -3.72 5.18 6.45
CA THR A 19 -2.92 4.27 5.61
C THR A 19 -3.24 4.55 4.15
N ILE A 20 -2.33 4.13 3.26
CA ILE A 20 -2.58 4.22 1.81
C ILE A 20 -2.61 2.83 1.21
N THR A 21 -3.54 2.64 0.28
CA THR A 21 -3.51 1.50 -0.64
C THR A 21 -3.44 2.08 -2.04
N ALA A 22 -2.52 1.56 -2.85
CA ALA A 22 -2.25 2.09 -4.18
C ALA A 22 -2.19 0.97 -5.21
N GLY A 23 -2.49 1.30 -6.45
CA GLY A 23 -2.26 0.46 -7.62
C GLY A 23 -1.41 1.22 -8.60
N PHE A 24 -0.44 0.56 -9.22
CA PHE A 24 0.45 1.22 -10.19
C PHE A 24 0.84 0.30 -11.35
N ILE A 25 1.38 0.90 -12.40
CA ILE A 25 1.89 0.21 -13.57
C ILE A 25 3.12 0.97 -14.07
N SER A 26 4.15 0.24 -14.50
CA SER A 26 5.32 0.84 -15.14
C SER A 26 5.04 1.10 -16.62
N LEU A 27 5.33 2.31 -17.10
CA LEU A 27 5.20 2.68 -18.52
C LEU A 27 6.58 2.90 -19.16
N PRO A 28 6.78 2.50 -20.44
CA PRO A 28 5.85 1.73 -21.27
C PRO A 28 5.66 0.30 -20.74
N PHE A 29 4.41 -0.16 -20.68
CA PHE A 29 4.09 -1.43 -20.06
C PHE A 29 4.63 -2.61 -20.89
N SER A 30 5.59 -3.35 -20.34
CA SER A 30 6.24 -4.49 -21.02
C SER A 30 6.84 -4.14 -22.40
N GLY A 31 7.19 -2.88 -22.64
CA GLY A 31 7.67 -2.40 -23.94
C GLY A 31 6.61 -2.38 -25.05
N LEU A 32 5.32 -2.52 -24.70
CA LEU A 32 4.23 -2.50 -25.67
C LEU A 32 4.06 -1.12 -26.31
N PRO A 33 3.74 -1.07 -27.62
CA PRO A 33 3.30 0.16 -28.25
C PRO A 33 2.04 0.72 -27.59
N GLU A 34 1.89 2.04 -27.59
CA GLU A 34 0.70 2.72 -27.07
C GLU A 34 -0.59 2.30 -27.78
N ALA A 35 -0.52 1.89 -29.05
CA ALA A 35 -1.67 1.35 -29.78
C ALA A 35 -2.22 0.03 -29.19
N ILE A 36 -1.40 -0.68 -28.41
CA ILE A 36 -1.77 -1.94 -27.74
C ILE A 36 -2.10 -1.67 -26.27
N CYS A 37 -1.23 -0.93 -25.58
CA CYS A 37 -1.44 -0.50 -24.21
C CYS A 37 -1.45 1.03 -24.15
N ASN A 38 -2.63 1.59 -24.39
CA ASN A 38 -2.86 3.02 -24.27
C ASN A 38 -3.00 3.43 -22.81
N TRP A 39 -3.10 4.75 -22.59
CA TRP A 39 -3.27 5.32 -21.26
C TRP A 39 -4.47 4.75 -20.51
N GLU A 40 -5.63 4.61 -21.17
CA GLU A 40 -6.85 4.10 -20.55
C GLU A 40 -6.67 2.66 -20.05
N LYS A 41 -6.05 1.80 -20.86
CA LYS A 41 -5.76 0.40 -20.46
C LYS A 41 -4.76 0.36 -19.32
N ALA A 42 -3.70 1.17 -19.38
CA ALA A 42 -2.73 1.25 -18.28
C ALA A 42 -3.39 1.69 -16.96
N LEU A 43 -4.27 2.69 -17.02
CA LEU A 43 -5.01 3.16 -15.85
C LEU A 43 -5.96 2.10 -15.31
N GLN A 44 -6.65 1.35 -16.18
CA GLN A 44 -7.50 0.24 -15.80
C GLN A 44 -6.71 -0.85 -15.05
N ILE A 45 -5.55 -1.25 -15.57
CA ILE A 45 -4.67 -2.22 -14.92
C ILE A 45 -4.21 -1.71 -13.55
N ALA A 46 -3.86 -0.43 -13.44
CA ALA A 46 -3.50 0.19 -12.17
C ALA A 46 -4.68 0.19 -11.17
N ASP A 47 -5.91 0.46 -11.61
CA ASP A 47 -7.09 0.39 -10.73
C ASP A 47 -7.39 -1.05 -10.27
N MET A 48 -7.20 -2.04 -11.15
CA MET A 48 -7.31 -3.45 -10.78
C MET A 48 -6.25 -3.85 -9.74
N ALA A 49 -5.01 -3.36 -9.87
CA ALA A 49 -3.98 -3.55 -8.86
C ALA A 49 -4.32 -2.85 -7.53
N LEU A 50 -4.90 -1.65 -7.58
CA LEU A 50 -5.41 -0.94 -6.39
C LEU A 50 -6.51 -1.76 -5.70
N TYR A 51 -7.43 -2.32 -6.48
CA TYR A 51 -8.51 -3.16 -5.98
C TYR A 51 -7.97 -4.42 -5.28
N LEU A 52 -6.97 -5.09 -5.86
CA LEU A 52 -6.25 -6.18 -5.20
C LEU A 52 -5.70 -5.77 -3.82
N GLY A 53 -5.14 -4.56 -3.73
CA GLY A 53 -4.67 -3.97 -2.47
C GLY A 53 -5.78 -3.85 -1.44
N LYS A 54 -6.96 -3.40 -1.86
CA LYS A 54 -8.12 -3.19 -1.00
C LYS A 54 -8.67 -4.51 -0.45
N VAL A 55 -8.69 -5.57 -1.25
CA VAL A 55 -9.21 -6.88 -0.84
C VAL A 55 -8.20 -7.71 -0.03
N ASN A 56 -6.90 -7.56 -0.29
CA ASN A 56 -5.84 -8.33 0.36
C ASN A 56 -5.26 -7.67 1.63
N GLY A 57 -6.08 -6.89 2.35
CA GLY A 57 -5.72 -6.37 3.68
C GLY A 57 -5.25 -4.93 3.75
N ARG A 58 -5.33 -4.14 2.65
CA ARG A 58 -4.98 -2.70 2.61
C ARG A 58 -3.53 -2.43 3.07
N ASN A 59 -3.21 -1.15 3.28
CA ASN A 59 -1.90 -0.62 3.66
C ASN A 59 -0.73 -1.20 2.82
N ARG A 60 -0.95 -1.28 1.51
CA ARG A 60 0.00 -1.82 0.55
C ARG A 60 -0.25 -1.26 -0.84
N ALA A 61 0.78 -1.22 -1.66
CA ALA A 61 0.66 -0.99 -3.08
C ALA A 61 0.89 -2.28 -3.85
N TYR A 62 0.10 -2.52 -4.89
CA TYR A 62 0.40 -3.52 -5.89
C TYR A 62 0.71 -2.84 -7.21
N GLY A 63 1.65 -3.39 -7.96
CA GLY A 63 1.99 -2.89 -9.28
C GLY A 63 2.22 -4.01 -10.28
N VAL A 64 1.77 -3.81 -11.52
CA VAL A 64 2.03 -4.74 -12.62
C VAL A 64 3.28 -4.26 -13.35
N ASN A 65 4.35 -5.06 -13.33
CA ASN A 65 5.65 -4.62 -13.84
C ASN A 65 5.86 -4.98 -15.32
N ARG A 66 5.65 -6.25 -15.66
CA ARG A 66 5.82 -6.77 -17.03
C ARG A 66 4.93 -7.99 -17.28
N LEU A 67 4.72 -8.29 -18.56
CA LEU A 67 4.17 -9.57 -18.98
C LEU A 67 5.26 -10.65 -18.92
N LEU A 68 4.88 -11.86 -18.56
CA LEU A 68 5.75 -13.04 -18.53
C LEU A 68 5.54 -13.96 -19.74
N ILE A 69 4.49 -13.68 -20.53
CA ILE A 69 4.14 -14.38 -21.76
C ILE A 69 3.83 -13.37 -22.88
N ALA A 70 3.53 -13.87 -24.09
CA ALA A 70 3.14 -13.04 -25.22
C ALA A 70 1.89 -12.19 -24.91
N TYR A 71 1.84 -10.96 -25.41
CA TYR A 71 0.78 -10.03 -25.04
C TYR A 71 -0.57 -10.43 -25.63
N GLU A 72 -0.58 -11.09 -26.78
CA GLU A 72 -1.77 -11.61 -27.45
C GLU A 72 -2.50 -12.63 -26.57
N GLU A 73 -1.76 -13.34 -25.73
CA GLU A 73 -2.29 -14.34 -24.80
C GLU A 73 -2.63 -13.73 -23.44
N ALA A 74 -1.80 -12.80 -22.93
CA ALA A 74 -2.00 -12.22 -21.61
C ALA A 74 -3.10 -11.15 -21.57
N LEU A 75 -3.15 -10.25 -22.56
CA LEU A 75 -4.04 -9.09 -22.53
C LEU A 75 -5.53 -9.45 -22.43
N PRO A 76 -6.07 -10.45 -23.15
CA PRO A 76 -7.48 -10.80 -23.02
C PRO A 76 -7.91 -11.16 -21.59
N VAL A 77 -6.99 -11.73 -20.79
CA VAL A 77 -7.25 -12.04 -19.38
C VAL A 77 -6.96 -10.82 -18.50
N LEU A 78 -5.80 -10.17 -18.70
CA LEU A 78 -5.35 -9.03 -17.91
C LEU A 78 -6.30 -7.82 -18.02
N ASP A 79 -6.97 -7.64 -19.16
CA ASP A 79 -7.93 -6.56 -19.42
C ASP A 79 -9.19 -6.64 -18.56
N HIS A 80 -9.45 -7.79 -17.94
CA HIS A 80 -10.69 -8.03 -17.19
C HIS A 80 -10.44 -8.59 -15.79
N ASP A 81 -9.41 -9.41 -15.61
CA ASP A 81 -9.12 -10.08 -14.34
C ASP A 81 -7.61 -10.25 -14.09
N LEU A 82 -7.05 -9.26 -13.39
CA LEU A 82 -5.65 -9.28 -12.94
C LEU A 82 -5.40 -10.45 -11.97
N SER A 83 -6.38 -10.85 -11.16
CA SER A 83 -6.23 -11.97 -10.23
C SER A 83 -6.04 -13.27 -10.97
N ALA A 84 -6.81 -13.49 -12.04
CA ALA A 84 -6.67 -14.65 -12.92
C ALA A 84 -5.31 -14.63 -13.65
N ALA A 85 -4.90 -13.48 -14.19
CA ALA A 85 -3.61 -13.33 -14.86
C ALA A 85 -2.43 -13.65 -13.92
N ILE A 86 -2.48 -13.20 -12.66
CA ILE A 86 -1.47 -13.53 -11.64
C ILE A 86 -1.45 -15.04 -11.36
N LYS A 87 -2.62 -15.65 -11.10
CA LYS A 87 -2.73 -17.10 -10.82
C LYS A 87 -2.21 -17.96 -11.97
N ALA A 88 -2.40 -17.49 -13.20
CA ALA A 88 -1.91 -18.16 -14.40
C ALA A 88 -0.44 -17.86 -14.73
N GLY A 89 0.26 -17.06 -13.91
CA GLY A 89 1.68 -16.73 -14.12
C GLY A 89 1.93 -15.84 -15.34
N MET A 90 0.95 -15.05 -15.78
CA MET A 90 1.03 -14.23 -16.99
C MET A 90 1.73 -12.89 -16.76
N VAL A 91 1.78 -12.42 -15.51
CA VAL A 91 2.29 -11.10 -15.14
C VAL A 91 3.20 -11.18 -13.92
N GLU A 92 4.19 -10.29 -13.87
CA GLU A 92 4.95 -10.05 -12.66
C GLU A 92 4.28 -8.96 -11.82
N LEU A 93 3.94 -9.30 -10.58
CA LEU A 93 3.36 -8.39 -9.60
C LEU A 93 4.45 -7.91 -8.63
N ILE A 94 4.49 -6.60 -8.40
CA ILE A 94 5.27 -5.97 -7.34
C ILE A 94 4.32 -5.68 -6.18
N GLU A 95 4.71 -6.07 -4.97
CA GLU A 95 4.02 -5.69 -3.74
C GLU A 95 4.93 -4.78 -2.90
N VAL A 96 4.37 -3.67 -2.41
CA VAL A 96 5.05 -2.74 -1.50
C VAL A 96 4.18 -2.57 -0.26
N HIS A 97 4.71 -2.94 0.91
CA HIS A 97 4.00 -2.73 2.16
C HIS A 97 4.11 -1.28 2.64
N GLY A 98 3.00 -0.75 3.15
CA GLY A 98 3.00 0.50 3.88
C GLY A 98 3.68 0.37 5.25
N PRO A 99 4.00 1.50 5.90
CA PRO A 99 4.62 1.50 7.21
C PRO A 99 3.75 0.78 8.25
N VAL A 100 4.39 0.10 9.20
CA VAL A 100 3.72 -0.54 10.32
C VAL A 100 3.37 0.54 11.34
N LYS A 101 2.08 0.74 11.60
CA LYS A 101 1.64 1.57 12.72
C LYS A 101 1.72 0.76 13.99
N LEU A 102 2.67 1.09 14.84
CA LEU A 102 2.61 0.66 16.23
C LEU A 102 1.38 1.32 16.86
N PRO A 103 0.61 0.61 17.69
CA PRO A 103 -0.39 1.26 18.53
C PRO A 103 0.32 2.40 19.26
N GLU A 104 -0.26 3.59 19.28
CA GLU A 104 0.16 4.62 20.23
C GLU A 104 -0.12 4.05 21.62
N GLY A 105 0.85 3.28 22.14
CA GLY A 105 0.87 2.90 23.54
C GLY A 105 0.80 4.22 24.29
N ASN A 106 -0.19 4.35 25.17
CA ASN A 106 -0.36 5.48 26.06
C ASN A 106 1.01 5.87 26.62
N LEU A 107 1.67 6.84 25.98
CA LEU A 107 2.82 7.52 26.53
C LEU A 107 2.20 8.44 27.58
N ALA A 108 1.78 7.84 28.70
CA ALA A 108 1.72 8.56 29.93
C ALA A 108 3.07 9.27 30.01
N ALA A 109 3.03 10.60 29.97
CA ALA A 109 4.20 11.43 30.23
C ALA A 109 4.95 10.81 31.41
N PRO A 110 6.29 10.72 31.36
CA PRO A 110 7.04 10.15 32.47
C PRO A 110 6.55 10.87 33.72
N THR A 111 5.84 10.14 34.59
CA THR A 111 5.37 10.69 35.83
C THR A 111 6.64 10.94 36.61
N THR A 112 7.11 12.18 36.58
CA THR A 112 8.16 12.65 37.45
C THR A 112 7.61 12.45 38.84
N VAL A 113 7.96 11.34 39.47
CA VAL A 113 7.76 11.14 40.89
C VAL A 113 8.56 12.27 41.52
N SER A 114 7.86 13.28 42.02
CA SER A 114 8.46 14.38 42.76
C SER A 114 9.19 13.77 43.97
N ASP A 115 10.41 14.24 44.25
CA ASP A 115 11.27 13.76 45.34
C ASP A 115 10.58 13.76 46.73
N GLU A 116 9.45 14.46 46.85
CA GLU A 116 8.58 14.51 48.02
C GLU A 116 7.85 13.17 48.32
N GLU A 117 7.53 12.36 47.30
CA GLU A 117 6.86 11.07 47.48
C GLU A 117 7.82 9.96 47.95
N LEU A 118 9.12 10.07 47.64
CA LEU A 118 10.13 9.09 48.08
C LEU A 118 10.42 9.20 49.59
N ALA A 119 10.25 10.38 50.18
CA ALA A 119 10.49 10.62 51.61
C ALA A 119 9.37 10.09 52.51
N SER A 120 8.15 9.89 51.99
CA SER A 120 7.01 9.41 52.77
C SER A 120 6.95 7.89 52.91
N ALA A 121 7.71 7.14 52.10
CA ALA A 121 7.64 5.67 52.06
C ALA A 121 8.64 4.96 53.00
N ILE A 122 9.44 5.71 53.78
CA ILE A 122 10.49 5.17 54.67
C ILE A 122 10.11 5.28 56.17
N LYS A 123 8.88 5.67 56.52
CA LYS A 123 8.38 5.55 57.90
C LYS A 123 7.70 4.22 58.15
#